data_AF-A0A945H2T7-F1
#
_entry.id   AF-A0A945H2T7-F1
#
_cell.length_a   1.000
_cell.length_b   1.000
_cell.length_c   1.000
_cell.angle_alpha   90.00
_cell.angle_beta   90.00
_cell.angle_gamma   90.00
#
_symmetry.space_group_name_H-M   'P 1'
#
loop_
_entity.id
_entity.type
_entity.pdbx_description
1 polymer ?
#
loop_
_entity_poly.entity_id
_entity_poly.type
_entity_poly.pdbx_seq_one_letter_code
_entity_poly.pdbx_strand_id
1 'polypeptide(L)'
;MNYTDEGPVKVFRTTVKKVISNISELENIDCSAFAQEVETAFAGYEYEDQDEVIGHEQWTDISIDGDYQVCAKVNHANAYEFTIYITVKDQKVTVTNVL
;
A
#
# COMPACT_ATOMS: atom_id res chain seq x y z
N MET A 1 28.23 4.70 -32.78
CA MET A 1 26.90 4.16 -32.45
C MET A 1 27.03 3.47 -31.11
N ASN A 2 26.60 4.12 -30.02
CA ASN A 2 26.59 3.47 -28.71
C ASN A 2 25.24 2.78 -28.56
N TYR A 3 25.23 1.46 -28.75
CA TYR A 3 24.14 0.63 -28.25
C TYR A 3 24.51 0.34 -26.79
N THR A 4 23.94 1.10 -25.86
CA THR A 4 23.88 0.67 -24.46
C THR A 4 22.85 -0.44 -24.40
N ASP A 5 23.37 -1.66 -24.26
CA ASP A 5 22.64 -2.88 -23.92
C ASP A 5 22.12 -2.72 -22.49
N GLU A 6 21.00 -2.01 -22.33
CA GLU A 6 20.20 -2.07 -21.11
C GLU A 6 19.30 -3.30 -21.25
N GLY A 7 19.84 -4.46 -20.89
CA GLY A 7 19.05 -5.68 -20.75
C GLY A 7 17.80 -5.40 -19.91
N PRO A 8 16.66 -6.06 -20.18
CA PRO A 8 15.40 -5.74 -19.53
C PRO A 8 15.58 -5.79 -18.03
N VAL A 9 15.42 -4.63 -17.37
CA VAL A 9 15.33 -4.54 -15.92
C VAL A 9 14.26 -5.56 -15.53
N LYS A 10 14.67 -6.62 -14.82
CA LYS A 10 13.75 -7.60 -14.25
C LYS A 10 12.96 -6.86 -13.17
N VAL A 11 11.90 -6.17 -13.57
CA VAL A 11 10.94 -5.63 -12.63
C VAL A 11 10.26 -6.84 -12.02
N PHE A 12 10.62 -7.16 -10.78
CA PHE A 12 9.92 -8.17 -10.01
C PHE A 12 8.54 -7.61 -9.72
N ARG A 13 7.58 -7.99 -10.56
CA ARG A 13 6.19 -7.59 -10.37
C ARG A 13 5.69 -8.16 -9.05
N THR A 14 5.51 -7.29 -8.08
CA THR A 14 4.71 -7.61 -6.89
C THR A 14 3.32 -7.99 -7.38
N THR A 15 2.75 -9.06 -6.86
CA THR A 15 1.40 -9.50 -7.22
C THR A 15 0.40 -8.93 -6.21
N VAL A 16 -0.88 -8.84 -6.60
CA VAL A 16 -1.98 -8.48 -5.67
C VAL A 16 -1.91 -9.32 -4.38
N LYS A 17 -1.65 -10.62 -4.48
CA LYS A 17 -1.49 -11.51 -3.31
C LYS A 17 -0.31 -11.12 -2.41
N LYS A 18 0.79 -10.64 -3.01
CA LYS A 18 1.97 -10.22 -2.26
C LYS A 18 1.73 -8.87 -1.58
N VAL A 19 1.04 -7.93 -2.24
CA VAL A 19 0.57 -6.68 -1.63
C VAL A 19 -0.32 -6.99 -0.42
N ILE A 20 -1.32 -7.86 -0.58
CA ILE A 20 -2.21 -8.28 0.53
C ILE A 20 -1.40 -8.87 1.69
N SER A 21 -0.44 -9.76 1.41
CA SER A 21 0.43 -10.35 2.44
C SER A 21 1.23 -9.28 3.19
N ASN A 22 1.89 -8.37 2.44
CA ASN A 22 2.71 -7.33 3.03
C ASN A 22 1.88 -6.38 3.91
N ILE A 23 0.68 -5.97 3.46
CA ILE A 23 -0.21 -5.09 4.24
C ILE A 23 -0.75 -5.83 5.47
N SER A 24 -1.11 -7.12 5.33
CA SER A 24 -1.64 -7.93 6.45
C SER A 24 -0.62 -8.18 7.57
N GLU A 25 0.68 -8.02 7.27
CA GLU A 25 1.78 -8.17 8.22
C GLU A 25 2.09 -6.85 8.98
N LEU A 26 1.41 -5.74 8.66
CA LEU A 26 1.61 -4.44 9.30
C LEU A 26 0.98 -4.41 10.70
N GLU A 27 1.82 -4.39 11.73
CA GLU A 27 1.42 -4.32 13.13
C GLU A 27 2.24 -3.32 13.94
N ASN A 28 1.64 -2.74 14.97
CA ASN A 28 2.31 -1.84 15.92
C ASN A 28 3.00 -0.62 15.25
N ILE A 29 2.39 -0.07 14.21
CA ILE A 29 2.94 1.03 13.42
C ILE A 29 2.51 2.37 14.00
N ASP A 30 3.39 3.35 14.07
CA ASP A 30 2.97 4.71 14.47
C ASP A 30 1.95 5.27 13.47
N CYS A 31 0.88 5.91 13.95
CA CYS A 31 -0.16 6.47 13.08
C CYS A 31 0.41 7.40 11.99
N SER A 32 1.47 8.14 12.30
CA SER A 32 2.16 9.02 11.34
C SER A 32 2.95 8.27 10.26
N ALA A 33 3.36 7.03 10.51
CA ALA A 33 4.12 6.20 9.59
C ALA A 33 3.25 5.25 8.77
N PHE A 34 2.00 5.02 9.19
CA PHE A 34 1.11 4.04 8.57
C PHE A 34 0.93 4.24 7.05
N ALA A 35 0.73 5.48 6.60
CA ALA A 35 0.59 5.77 5.16
C ALA A 35 1.83 5.31 4.36
N GLN A 36 3.02 5.64 4.85
CA GLN A 36 4.28 5.27 4.22
C GLN A 36 4.51 3.74 4.24
N GLU A 37 4.13 3.06 5.31
CA GLU A 37 4.25 1.60 5.41
C GLU A 37 3.30 0.89 4.44
N VAL A 38 2.09 1.40 4.25
CA VAL A 38 1.19 0.91 3.20
C VAL A 38 1.78 1.16 1.82
N GLU A 39 2.27 2.36 1.49
CA GLU A 39 2.94 2.62 0.21
C GLU A 39 4.13 1.68 -0.02
N THR A 40 4.91 1.40 1.03
CA THR A 40 6.03 0.44 0.97
C THR A 40 5.55 -0.98 0.70
N ALA A 41 4.39 -1.39 1.24
CA ALA A 41 3.80 -2.70 0.98
C ALA A 41 3.39 -2.90 -0.50
N PHE A 42 3.10 -1.80 -1.21
CA PHE A 42 2.83 -1.76 -2.65
C PHE A 42 4.10 -1.67 -3.52
N ALA A 43 5.30 -1.53 -2.95
CA ALA A 43 6.52 -1.39 -3.73
C ALA A 43 6.68 -2.50 -4.78
N GLY A 44 6.93 -2.11 -6.03
CA GLY A 44 7.05 -3.02 -7.18
C GLY A 44 5.73 -3.59 -7.71
N TYR A 45 4.58 -3.14 -7.19
CA TYR A 45 3.27 -3.41 -7.80
C TYR A 45 2.99 -2.35 -8.85
N GLU A 46 3.09 -2.73 -10.12
CA GLU A 46 2.77 -1.87 -11.25
C GLU A 46 1.47 -2.33 -11.91
N TYR A 47 0.60 -1.39 -12.25
CA TYR A 47 -0.60 -1.61 -13.05
C TYR A 47 -0.61 -0.63 -14.22
N GLU A 48 -0.54 -1.15 -15.45
CA GLU A 48 -0.53 -0.33 -16.68
C GLU A 48 0.45 0.87 -16.63
N ASP A 49 1.71 0.58 -16.24
CA ASP A 49 2.81 1.56 -16.11
C ASP A 49 2.57 2.64 -15.02
N GLN A 50 1.63 2.41 -14.11
CA GLN A 50 1.43 3.20 -12.89
C GLN A 50 1.93 2.43 -11.67
N ASP A 51 2.63 3.12 -10.77
CA ASP A 51 3.14 2.59 -9.49
C ASP A 51 2.80 3.50 -8.30
N GLU A 52 2.29 4.71 -8.55
CA GLU A 52 1.83 5.64 -7.52
C GLU A 52 0.63 5.05 -6.78
N VAL A 53 0.71 4.96 -5.45
CA VAL A 53 -0.38 4.50 -4.59
C VAL A 53 -1.18 5.71 -4.12
N ILE A 54 -2.48 5.68 -4.36
CA ILE A 54 -3.44 6.63 -3.82
C ILE A 54 -4.27 5.93 -2.73
N GLY A 55 -4.14 6.40 -1.49
CA GLY A 55 -5.19 6.26 -0.50
C GLY A 55 -6.29 7.26 -0.87
N HIS A 56 -7.57 6.90 -0.86
CA HIS A 56 -8.67 7.84 -1.22
C HIS A 56 -8.46 9.21 -0.56
N GLU A 57 -8.56 10.28 -1.37
CA GLU A 57 -8.47 11.75 -1.18
C GLU A 57 -7.98 12.35 0.15
N GLN A 58 -8.26 11.75 1.31
CA GLN A 58 -7.60 12.02 2.58
C GLN A 58 -7.50 10.70 3.35
N TRP A 59 -6.29 10.25 3.68
CA TRP A 59 -6.08 9.19 4.66
C TRP A 59 -6.97 9.49 5.86
N THR A 60 -7.88 8.57 6.19
CA THR A 60 -8.78 8.71 7.33
C THR A 60 -7.97 9.18 8.54
N ASP A 61 -8.44 10.20 9.25
CA ASP A 61 -7.76 10.66 10.46
C ASP A 61 -7.86 9.55 11.52
N ILE A 62 -6.71 8.92 11.76
CA ILE A 62 -6.53 7.76 12.66
C ILE A 62 -5.82 8.18 13.95
N SER A 63 -5.87 9.47 14.32
CA SER A 63 -5.23 10.02 15.53
C SER A 63 -5.93 9.65 16.85
N ILE A 64 -7.07 8.96 16.78
CA ILE A 64 -7.89 8.56 17.93
C ILE A 64 -7.95 7.03 17.95
N ASP A 65 -8.00 6.44 19.14
CA ASP A 65 -8.20 5.00 19.30
C ASP A 65 -9.56 4.59 18.73
N GLY A 66 -9.57 3.52 17.93
CA GLY A 66 -10.78 3.05 17.24
C GLY A 66 -10.48 2.08 16.11
N ASP A 67 -11.55 1.61 15.47
CA ASP A 67 -11.48 0.78 14.28
C ASP A 67 -11.80 1.61 13.04
N TYR A 68 -10.98 1.46 12.01
CA TYR A 68 -11.05 2.27 10.80
C TYR A 68 -10.96 1.40 9.55
N GLN A 69 -11.50 1.95 8.46
CA GLN A 69 -11.37 1.42 7.12
C GLN A 69 -10.59 2.43 6.28
N VAL A 70 -9.56 1.96 5.60
CA VAL A 70 -8.73 2.77 4.70
C VAL A 70 -8.67 2.09 3.35
N CYS A 71 -8.99 2.82 2.28
CA CYS A 71 -8.89 2.30 0.93
C CYS A 71 -7.60 2.78 0.26
N ALA A 72 -6.88 1.87 -0.39
CA ALA A 72 -5.67 2.17 -1.17
C ALA A 72 -5.71 1.48 -2.54
N LYS A 73 -5.22 2.15 -3.59
CA LYS A 73 -5.07 1.57 -4.93
C LYS A 73 -3.93 2.24 -5.69
N VAL A 74 -3.46 1.64 -6.77
CA VAL A 74 -2.59 2.35 -7.72
C VAL A 74 -3.37 3.45 -8.43
N ASN A 75 -2.72 4.55 -8.79
CA ASN A 75 -3.26 5.72 -9.48
C ASN A 75 -3.68 5.42 -10.92
N HIS A 76 -4.63 4.51 -11.06
CA HIS A 76 -5.19 4.07 -12.33
C HIS A 76 -6.68 3.80 -12.14
N ALA A 77 -7.51 4.30 -13.06
CA ALA A 77 -8.96 4.22 -12.94
C ALA A 77 -9.50 2.78 -12.83
N ASN A 78 -8.78 1.83 -13.44
CA ASN A 78 -9.13 0.40 -13.47
C ASN A 78 -8.30 -0.45 -12.50
N ALA A 79 -7.43 0.15 -11.67
CA ALA A 79 -6.68 -0.62 -10.68
C ALA A 79 -7.60 -1.19 -9.60
N TYR A 80 -7.20 -2.34 -9.05
CA TYR A 80 -7.87 -2.91 -7.89
C TYR A 80 -7.73 -1.98 -6.69
N GLU A 81 -8.85 -1.76 -6.02
CA GLU A 81 -8.90 -1.07 -4.75
C GLU A 81 -8.86 -2.08 -3.61
N PHE A 82 -7.94 -1.84 -2.68
CA PHE A 82 -7.76 -2.63 -1.48
C PHE A 82 -8.43 -1.91 -0.32
N THR A 83 -9.26 -2.65 0.41
CA THR A 83 -9.84 -2.18 1.67
C THR A 83 -9.02 -2.72 2.84
N ILE A 84 -8.37 -1.83 3.58
CA ILE A 84 -7.53 -2.13 4.73
C ILE A 84 -8.32 -1.82 6.01
N TYR A 85 -8.58 -2.85 6.81
CA TYR A 85 -9.18 -2.70 8.13
C TYR A 85 -8.07 -2.56 9.16
N ILE A 86 -8.14 -1.52 9.99
CA ILE A 86 -7.14 -1.24 11.02
C ILE A 86 -7.80 -0.99 12.37
N THR A 87 -7.06 -1.30 13.42
CA THR A 87 -7.36 -0.88 14.79
C THR A 87 -6.24 0.04 15.24
N VAL A 88 -6.61 1.21 15.75
CA VAL A 88 -5.71 2.14 16.44
C VAL A 88 -5.89 2.01 17.93
N LYS A 89 -4.77 1.84 18.62
CA LYS A 89 -4.70 1.82 20.07
C LYS A 89 -3.37 2.39 20.54
N ASP A 90 -3.40 3.30 21.51
CA ASP A 90 -2.19 3.91 22.07
C ASP A 90 -1.31 4.56 20.98
N GLN A 91 -1.93 5.20 19.98
CA GLN A 91 -1.28 5.78 18.78
C GLN A 91 -0.55 4.78 17.88
N LYS A 92 -0.84 3.48 18.05
CA LYS A 92 -0.31 2.40 17.23
C LYS A 92 -1.41 1.78 16.38
N VAL A 93 -1.08 1.52 15.12
CA VAL A 93 -1.95 0.93 14.11
C VAL A 93 -1.59 -0.54 13.94
N THR A 94 -2.61 -1.39 13.93
CA THR A 94 -2.50 -2.79 13.53
C THR A 94 -3.50 -3.09 12.44
N VAL A 95 -3.04 -3.66 11.33
CA VAL A 95 -3.92 -4.16 10.28
C VAL A 95 -4.59 -5.44 10.76
N THR A 96 -5.92 -5.47 10.70
CA THR A 96 -6.72 -6.63 11.12
C THR A 96 -7.21 -7.46 9.94
N ASN A 97 -7.40 -6.83 8.77
CA ASN A 97 -7.81 -7.51 7.55
C ASN A 97 -7.53 -6.66 6.29
N VAL A 98 -7.43 -7.31 5.13
CA VAL A 98 -7.30 -6.68 3.81
C VAL A 98 -8.21 -7.39 2.82
N LEU A 99 -9.08 -6.64 2.13
CA LEU A 99 -10.02 -7.14 1.11
C LEU A 99 -9.72 -6.55 -0.27
#